data_AF-A0A4V1USD9-F1
#
_entry.id   AF-A0A4V1USD9-F1
#
_cell.length_a   1.000
_cell.length_b   1.000
_cell.length_c   1.000
_cell.angle_alpha   90.00
_cell.angle_beta   90.00
_cell.angle_gamma   90.00
#
_symmetry.space_group_name_H-M   'P 1'
#
loop_
_entity.id
_entity.type
_entity.pdbx_description
1 polymer ?
#
loop_
_entity_poly.entity_id
_entity_poly.type
_entity_poly.pdbx_seq_one_letter_code
_entity_poly.pdbx_strand_id
1 'polypeptide(L)'
;MESSRRSLRRSLRGFTLIELLVVIAIIAILAAILFPVFAQAKAAAKTTTCLSNQKQISVASLLYIGDTDDQYPGQSGGFAGPNPGERTIQFWWYSWRVTGASTITGFDPAGGLLQPYMKNFQMQGCSAANLVDTWTNDPAAAKFLAYSQNAWVAGANS
;
A
#
# COMPACT_ATOMS: atom_id res chain seq x y z
N MET A 1 -18.43 -47.44 -58.54
CA MET A 1 -18.58 -46.98 -57.15
C MET A 1 -18.36 -45.48 -57.15
N GLU A 2 -19.44 -44.74 -57.38
CA GLU A 2 -19.46 -43.27 -57.45
C GLU A 2 -19.52 -42.71 -56.01
N SER A 3 -18.44 -42.12 -55.51
CA SER A 3 -18.44 -41.43 -54.21
C SER A 3 -18.41 -39.92 -54.42
N SER A 4 -19.60 -39.32 -54.50
CA SER A 4 -19.81 -37.88 -54.58
C SER A 4 -19.54 -37.22 -53.21
N ARG A 5 -18.38 -36.61 -53.02
CA ARG A 5 -18.08 -35.77 -51.84
C ARG A 5 -18.60 -34.35 -52.09
N ARG A 6 -19.74 -33.98 -51.48
CA ARG A 6 -20.22 -32.59 -51.47
C ARG A 6 -19.36 -31.74 -50.53
N SER A 7 -18.55 -30.86 -51.14
CA SER A 7 -17.84 -29.79 -50.45
C SER A 7 -18.85 -28.73 -49.97
N LEU A 8 -19.09 -28.69 -48.65
CA LEU A 8 -19.76 -27.59 -47.98
C LEU A 8 -18.83 -26.36 -48.05
N ARG A 9 -19.00 -25.54 -49.08
CA ARG A 9 -18.35 -24.23 -49.16
C ARG A 9 -18.87 -23.37 -48.00
N ARG A 10 -18.07 -23.24 -46.94
CA ARG A 10 -18.30 -22.29 -45.86
C ARG A 10 -18.23 -20.89 -46.48
N SER A 11 -19.37 -20.21 -46.57
CA SER A 11 -19.43 -18.80 -46.96
C SER A 11 -18.64 -17.99 -45.93
N LEU A 12 -17.39 -17.68 -46.24
CA LEU A 12 -16.59 -16.73 -45.51
C LEU A 12 -17.12 -15.35 -45.91
N ARG A 13 -18.06 -14.81 -45.13
CA ARG A 13 -18.44 -13.40 -45.20
C ARG A 13 -17.20 -12.56 -44.85
N GLY A 14 -16.63 -11.87 -45.83
CA GLY A 14 -15.54 -10.93 -45.61
C GLY A 14 -16.05 -9.70 -44.87
N PHE A 15 -15.40 -9.34 -43.76
CA PHE A 15 -15.67 -8.10 -43.03
C PHE A 15 -15.26 -6.91 -43.89
N THR A 16 -16.09 -5.88 -43.98
CA THR A 16 -15.72 -4.66 -44.68
C THR A 16 -14.75 -3.83 -43.82
N LEU A 17 -13.78 -3.15 -44.43
CA LEU A 17 -12.83 -2.27 -43.73
C LEU A 17 -13.55 -1.20 -42.89
N ILE A 18 -14.71 -0.74 -43.35
CA ILE A 18 -15.52 0.29 -42.69
C ILE A 18 -16.15 -0.26 -41.39
N GLU A 19 -16.67 -1.49 -41.41
CA GLU A 19 -17.22 -2.11 -40.19
C GLU A 19 -16.15 -2.26 -39.10
N LEU A 20 -14.93 -2.63 -39.48
CA LEU A 20 -13.84 -2.74 -38.51
C LEU A 20 -13.37 -1.37 -38.02
N LEU A 21 -13.34 -0.35 -38.89
CA LEU A 21 -12.95 1.02 -38.56
C LEU A 21 -13.93 1.69 -37.60
N VAL A 22 -15.24 1.53 -37.80
CA VAL A 22 -16.25 2.11 -36.89
C VAL A 22 -16.17 1.49 -35.51
N VAL A 23 -15.92 0.19 -35.40
CA VAL A 23 -15.81 -0.50 -34.11
C VAL A 23 -14.63 0.01 -33.31
N ILE A 24 -13.45 0.14 -33.92
CA ILE A 24 -12.28 0.68 -33.21
C ILE A 24 -12.48 2.15 -32.81
N ALA A 25 -13.19 2.93 -33.62
CA ALA A 25 -13.51 4.32 -33.30
C ALA A 25 -14.42 4.42 -32.06
N ILE A 26 -15.44 3.57 -31.96
CA ILE A 26 -16.32 3.52 -30.78
C ILE A 26 -15.55 3.06 -29.54
N ILE A 27 -14.71 2.01 -29.65
CA ILE A 27 -13.87 1.55 -28.54
C ILE A 27 -12.92 2.66 -28.06
N ALA A 28 -12.33 3.43 -28.97
CA ALA A 28 -11.44 4.54 -28.63
C ALA A 28 -12.16 5.63 -27.82
N ILE A 29 -13.38 6.00 -28.21
CA ILE A 29 -14.19 7.00 -27.49
C ILE A 29 -14.54 6.50 -26.09
N LEU A 30 -14.99 5.24 -25.97
CA LEU A 30 -15.33 4.64 -24.68
C LEU A 30 -14.11 4.54 -23.75
N ALA A 31 -12.96 4.09 -24.29
CA ALA A 31 -11.71 3.99 -23.53
C ALA A 31 -11.21 5.36 -23.05
N ALA A 32 -11.36 6.41 -23.85
CA ALA A 32 -10.95 7.78 -23.49
C ALA A 32 -11.70 8.32 -22.27
N ILE A 33 -12.99 7.96 -22.09
CA ILE A 33 -13.79 8.35 -20.93
C ILE A 33 -13.54 7.40 -19.75
N LEU A 34 -13.36 6.10 -20.01
CA LEU A 34 -13.18 5.11 -18.96
C LEU A 34 -11.84 5.26 -18.24
N PHE A 35 -10.76 5.58 -18.94
CA PHE A 35 -9.42 5.67 -18.37
C PHE A 35 -9.29 6.69 -17.21
N PRO A 36 -9.72 7.97 -17.35
CA PRO A 36 -9.64 8.93 -16.25
C PRO A 36 -10.51 8.56 -15.05
N VAL A 37 -11.72 8.03 -15.30
CA VAL A 37 -12.64 7.59 -14.23
C VAL A 37 -12.06 6.39 -13.48
N PHE A 38 -11.48 5.43 -14.20
CA PHE A 38 -10.85 4.25 -13.61
C PHE A 38 -9.64 4.63 -12.75
N ALA A 39 -8.83 5.60 -13.18
CA ALA A 39 -7.70 6.09 -12.38
C ALA A 39 -8.16 6.69 -11.04
N GLN A 40 -9.22 7.49 -11.04
CA GLN A 40 -9.82 8.04 -9.82
C GLN A 40 -10.41 6.95 -8.93
N ALA A 41 -11.18 6.01 -9.50
CA ALA A 41 -11.75 4.89 -8.75
C ALA A 41 -10.67 4.02 -8.09
N LYS A 42 -9.56 3.77 -8.79
CA LYS A 42 -8.41 3.04 -8.23
C LYS A 42 -7.75 3.80 -7.07
N ALA A 43 -7.62 5.12 -7.17
CA ALA A 43 -7.10 5.93 -6.06
C ALA A 43 -8.03 5.89 -4.84
N ALA A 44 -9.34 6.03 -5.05
CA ALA A 44 -10.36 5.92 -3.99
C ALA A 44 -10.40 4.53 -3.33
N ALA A 45 -10.17 3.46 -4.10
CA ALA A 45 -10.06 2.12 -3.54
C ALA A 45 -8.85 2.00 -2.60
N LYS A 46 -7.70 2.57 -2.97
CA LYS A 46 -6.51 2.59 -2.11
C LYS A 46 -6.75 3.37 -0.81
N THR A 47 -7.39 4.53 -0.89
CA THR A 47 -7.70 5.34 0.30
C THR A 47 -8.68 4.63 1.24
N THR A 48 -9.69 3.95 0.69
CA THR A 48 -10.65 3.16 1.46
C THR A 48 -9.96 2.05 2.26
N THR A 49 -9.00 1.35 1.64
CA THR A 49 -8.17 0.35 2.34
C THR A 49 -7.36 0.98 3.47
N CYS A 50 -6.74 2.14 3.23
CA CYS A 50 -5.98 2.83 4.27
C CYS A 50 -6.86 3.29 5.43
N LEU A 51 -8.07 3.75 5.16
CA LEU A 51 -9.04 4.14 6.19
C LEU A 51 -9.47 2.94 7.04
N SER A 52 -9.72 1.78 6.41
CA SER A 52 -10.00 0.53 7.13
C SER A 52 -8.83 0.11 8.02
N ASN A 53 -7.60 0.22 7.51
CA ASN A 53 -6.39 -0.05 8.29
C ASN A 53 -6.31 0.92 9.47
N GLN A 54 -6.49 2.22 9.27
CA GLN A 54 -6.47 3.22 10.35
C GLN A 54 -7.48 2.90 11.45
N LYS A 55 -8.68 2.45 11.10
CA LYS A 55 -9.66 2.03 12.11
C LYS A 55 -9.14 0.85 12.94
N GLN A 56 -8.47 -0.13 12.31
CA GLN A 56 -7.87 -1.25 13.04
C GLN A 56 -6.73 -0.78 13.96
N ILE A 57 -6.00 0.26 13.56
CA ILE A 57 -4.96 0.90 14.37
C ILE A 57 -5.54 1.56 15.59
N SER A 58 -6.59 2.36 15.42
CA SER A 58 -7.27 3.00 16.55
C SER A 58 -7.79 1.98 17.56
N VAL A 59 -8.31 0.85 17.08
CA VAL A 59 -8.71 -0.26 17.95
C VAL A 59 -7.51 -0.85 18.69
N ALA A 60 -6.38 -1.09 18.00
CA ALA A 60 -5.16 -1.59 18.63
C ALA A 60 -4.62 -0.63 19.71
N SER A 61 -4.67 0.68 19.46
CA SER A 61 -4.29 1.69 20.45
C SER A 61 -5.20 1.68 21.68
N LEU A 62 -6.51 1.50 21.49
CA LEU A 62 -7.46 1.38 22.61
C LEU A 62 -7.22 0.11 23.43
N LEU A 63 -6.87 -1.00 22.79
CA LEU A 63 -6.49 -2.22 23.50
C LEU A 63 -5.22 -2.02 24.33
N TYR A 64 -4.21 -1.37 23.76
CA TYR A 64 -2.97 -1.04 24.48
C TYR A 64 -3.26 -0.20 25.73
N ILE A 65 -4.05 0.87 25.60
CA ILE A 65 -4.42 1.77 26.71
C ILE A 65 -5.09 0.98 27.85
N GLY A 66 -5.99 0.06 27.51
CA GLY A 66 -6.65 -0.79 28.50
C GLY A 66 -5.70 -1.72 29.27
N ASP A 67 -4.56 -2.08 28.68
CA ASP A 67 -3.55 -2.96 29.30
C ASP A 67 -2.43 -2.18 30.01
N THR A 68 -2.26 -0.88 29.75
CA THR A 68 -1.18 -0.05 30.31
C THR A 68 -1.69 1.10 31.19
N ASP A 69 -2.51 0.80 32.19
CA ASP A 69 -3.02 1.79 33.18
C ASP A 69 -3.56 3.09 32.54
N ASP A 70 -4.31 2.96 31.43
CA ASP A 70 -4.85 4.07 30.63
C ASP A 70 -3.81 5.02 30.01
N GLN A 71 -2.55 4.56 29.85
CA GLN A 71 -1.49 5.34 29.22
C GLN A 71 -1.46 5.14 27.71
N TYR A 72 -1.33 6.25 26.98
CA TYR A 72 -1.04 6.20 25.54
C TYR A 72 0.38 5.67 25.29
N PRO A 73 0.62 5.00 24.15
CA PRO A 73 1.97 4.56 23.80
C PRO A 73 2.89 5.77 23.71
N GLY A 74 4.02 5.70 24.43
CA GLY A 74 5.01 6.77 24.46
C GLY A 74 5.57 7.11 23.07
N GLN A 75 6.00 8.36 22.89
CA GLN A 75 6.53 8.84 21.61
C GLN A 75 7.71 7.99 21.14
N SER A 76 8.67 7.74 22.03
CA SER A 76 9.78 6.83 21.77
C SER A 76 10.41 6.33 23.08
N GLY A 77 10.98 5.13 23.03
CA GLY A 77 11.78 4.52 24.09
C GLY A 77 13.12 4.05 23.52
N GLY A 78 14.19 4.16 24.31
CA GLY A 78 15.52 3.73 23.90
C GLY A 78 16.02 2.56 24.75
N PHE A 79 16.34 1.44 24.11
CA PHE A 79 16.85 0.24 24.79
C PHE A 79 18.14 -0.26 24.13
N ALA A 80 18.85 -1.18 24.79
CA ALA A 80 20.01 -1.83 24.20
C ALA A 80 19.59 -2.60 22.95
N GLY A 81 20.34 -2.44 21.85
CA GLY A 81 20.16 -3.23 20.64
C GLY A 81 20.71 -4.65 20.81
N PRO A 82 20.43 -5.54 19.84
CA PRO A 82 20.92 -6.92 19.86
C PRO A 82 22.44 -7.02 19.72
N ASN A 83 23.10 -6.00 19.14
CA ASN A 83 24.55 -5.97 18.95
C ASN A 83 25.25 -5.00 19.94
N PRO A 84 26.50 -5.28 20.36
CA PRO A 84 27.27 -4.38 21.20
C PRO A 84 27.43 -2.98 20.58
N GLY A 85 27.10 -1.94 21.35
CA GLY A 85 27.17 -0.54 20.89
C GLY A 85 25.97 -0.07 20.06
N GLU A 86 25.04 -0.97 19.74
CA GLU A 86 23.78 -0.65 19.08
C GLU A 86 22.69 -0.31 20.12
N ARG A 87 21.80 0.60 19.76
CA ARG A 87 20.62 0.98 20.52
C ARG A 87 19.39 0.82 19.65
N THR A 88 18.30 0.36 20.22
CA THR A 88 17.00 0.32 19.55
C THR A 88 16.18 1.51 20.02
N ILE A 89 15.79 2.37 19.08
CA ILE A 89 14.82 3.43 19.29
C ILE A 89 13.45 2.86 18.90
N GLN A 90 12.70 2.47 19.91
CA GLN A 90 11.35 1.93 19.77
C GLN A 90 10.34 3.08 19.71
N PHE A 91 9.48 3.05 18.72
CA PHE A 91 8.31 3.93 18.61
C PHE A 91 7.04 3.10 18.84
N TRP A 92 5.89 3.76 18.94
CA TRP A 92 4.59 3.11 18.95
C TRP A 92 4.30 2.22 17.71
N TRP A 93 4.86 2.58 16.56
CA TRP A 93 4.50 2.04 15.24
C TRP A 93 5.56 1.12 14.59
N TYR A 94 6.83 1.28 14.97
CA TYR A 94 7.99 0.56 14.44
C TYR A 94 9.18 0.75 15.40
N SER A 95 10.34 0.20 15.09
CA SER A 95 11.60 0.59 15.74
C SER A 95 12.74 0.80 14.75
N TRP A 96 13.69 1.64 15.15
CA TRP A 96 14.96 1.84 14.46
C TRP A 96 16.08 1.27 15.31
N ARG A 97 17.11 0.75 14.65
CA ARG A 97 18.37 0.42 15.29
C ARG A 97 19.41 1.44 14.88
N VAL A 98 20.18 1.91 15.85
CA VAL A 98 21.20 2.95 15.67
C VAL A 98 22.49 2.57 16.40
N THR A 99 23.62 2.97 15.83
CA THR A 99 24.93 2.86 16.48
C THR A 99 25.58 4.23 16.62
N GLY A 100 26.24 4.50 17.74
CA GLY A 100 26.92 5.78 18.00
C GLY A 100 25.97 6.97 18.13
N ALA A 101 26.32 8.11 17.52
CA ALA A 101 25.60 9.37 17.67
C ALA A 101 24.22 9.41 16.99
N SER A 102 23.99 8.61 15.93
CA SER A 102 22.67 8.35 15.28
C SER A 102 22.79 7.61 13.92
N THR A 103 23.81 6.77 13.70
CA THR A 103 23.91 6.01 12.44
C THR A 103 22.87 4.91 12.42
N ILE A 104 21.88 4.99 11.52
CA ILE A 104 20.81 3.99 11.40
C ILE A 104 21.39 2.70 10.79
N THR A 105 21.28 1.61 11.54
CA THR A 105 21.81 0.29 11.18
C THR A 105 20.72 -0.68 10.73
N GLY A 106 19.46 -0.42 11.08
CA GLY A 106 18.35 -1.24 10.64
C GLY A 106 16.98 -0.66 10.97
N PHE A 107 15.99 -1.06 10.17
CA PHE A 107 14.57 -0.81 10.40
C PHE A 107 13.89 -2.11 10.81
N ASP A 108 13.09 -2.07 11.87
CA ASP A 108 12.29 -3.22 12.30
C ASP A 108 10.81 -2.80 12.45
N PRO A 109 9.95 -3.18 11.48
CA PRO A 109 8.52 -2.86 11.54
C PRO A 109 7.82 -3.57 12.69
N ALA A 110 8.34 -4.69 13.18
CA ALA A 110 7.75 -5.44 14.28
C ALA A 110 8.10 -4.87 15.66
N GLY A 111 9.08 -3.96 15.73
CA GLY A 111 9.52 -3.39 16.99
C GLY A 111 8.58 -2.35 17.59
N GLY A 112 7.41 -2.08 17.00
CA GLY A 112 6.45 -1.11 17.53
C GLY A 112 5.72 -1.60 18.79
N LEU A 113 5.40 -0.71 19.72
CA LEU A 113 4.65 -1.06 20.95
C LEU A 113 3.24 -1.61 20.66
N LEU A 114 2.60 -1.15 19.58
CA LEU A 114 1.25 -1.60 19.21
C LEU A 114 1.24 -2.95 18.48
N GLN A 115 2.41 -3.50 18.13
CA GLN A 115 2.52 -4.71 17.31
C GLN A 115 1.74 -5.92 17.84
N PRO A 116 1.73 -6.23 19.16
CA PRO A 116 0.97 -7.36 19.69
C PRO A 116 -0.55 -7.21 19.50
N TYR A 117 -1.04 -5.98 19.41
CA TYR A 117 -2.46 -5.65 19.26
C TYR A 117 -2.89 -5.48 17.81
N MET A 118 -1.94 -5.47 16.87
CA MET A 118 -2.21 -5.39 15.44
C MET A 118 -2.35 -6.78 14.83
N LYS A 119 -3.43 -7.01 14.07
CA LYS A 119 -3.73 -8.31 13.46
C LYS A 119 -2.80 -8.66 12.28
N ASN A 120 -2.08 -7.69 11.72
CA ASN A 120 -1.21 -7.88 10.56
C ASN A 120 -0.11 -6.79 10.51
N PHE A 121 1.04 -7.09 9.91
CA PHE A 121 2.09 -6.11 9.58
C PHE A 121 1.74 -5.27 8.34
N GLN A 122 0.95 -5.82 7.41
CA GLN A 122 0.61 -5.13 6.17
C GLN A 122 -0.29 -3.91 6.37
N MET A 123 -0.98 -3.81 7.51
CA MET A 123 -1.75 -2.60 7.89
C MET A 123 -0.85 -1.44 8.33
N GLN A 124 0.46 -1.67 8.54
CA GLN A 124 1.38 -0.61 8.94
C GLN A 124 1.70 0.40 7.83
N GLY A 125 1.43 0.02 6.58
CA GLY A 125 1.59 0.89 5.42
C GLY A 125 0.27 1.27 4.77
N CYS A 126 0.22 2.48 4.23
CA CYS A 126 -0.87 2.93 3.37
C CYS A 126 -0.42 2.91 1.91
N SER A 127 -1.13 2.20 1.04
CA SER A 127 -0.84 2.14 -0.40
C SER A 127 -1.22 3.42 -1.17
N ALA A 128 -1.99 4.31 -0.52
CA ALA A 128 -2.29 5.65 -1.01
C ALA A 128 -1.27 6.71 -0.54
N ALA A 129 -0.46 6.41 0.48
CA ALA A 129 0.57 7.34 0.94
C ALA A 129 1.77 7.29 0.00
N ASN A 130 2.22 8.47 -0.45
CA ASN A 130 3.43 8.62 -1.22
C ASN A 130 4.49 9.30 -0.35
N LEU A 131 5.19 8.51 0.45
CA LEU A 131 6.22 9.02 1.34
C LEU A 131 7.60 8.66 0.85
N VAL A 132 8.52 9.59 1.05
CA VAL A 132 9.95 9.36 0.98
C VAL A 132 10.47 9.45 2.41
N ASP A 133 11.17 8.42 2.88
CA ASP A 133 11.87 8.49 4.15
C ASP A 133 13.15 9.30 3.97
N THR A 134 13.13 10.58 4.39
CA THR A 134 14.28 11.47 4.28
C THR A 134 15.40 11.16 5.28
N TRP A 135 15.14 10.33 6.29
CA TRP A 135 16.14 9.99 7.32
C TRP A 135 17.03 8.83 6.89
N THR A 136 16.46 7.84 6.20
CA THR A 136 17.21 6.65 5.77
C THR A 136 17.36 6.51 4.26
N ASN A 137 16.61 7.27 3.48
CA ASN A 137 16.45 7.07 2.04
C ASN A 137 16.00 5.63 1.66
N ASP A 138 15.42 4.87 2.60
CA ASP A 138 14.89 3.53 2.34
C ASP A 138 13.41 3.61 1.94
N PRO A 139 13.06 3.29 0.66
CA PRO A 139 11.67 3.30 0.21
C PRO A 139 10.81 2.21 0.88
N ALA A 140 11.42 1.18 1.48
CA ALA A 140 10.69 0.18 2.25
C ALA A 140 10.21 0.77 3.59
N ALA A 141 11.07 1.51 4.30
CA ALA A 141 10.75 2.13 5.57
C ALA A 141 9.72 3.26 5.45
N ALA A 142 9.76 4.02 4.33
CA ALA A 142 8.86 5.13 4.07
C ALA A 142 7.37 4.76 4.16
N LYS A 143 7.00 3.55 3.73
CA LYS A 143 5.61 3.06 3.79
C LYS A 143 5.10 2.95 5.23
N PHE A 144 5.97 2.61 6.18
CA PHE A 144 5.62 2.48 7.60
C PHE A 144 5.53 3.84 8.31
N LEU A 145 6.02 4.92 7.69
CA LEU A 145 5.83 6.28 8.20
C LEU A 145 4.42 6.85 7.93
N ALA A 146 3.63 6.16 7.08
CA ALA A 146 2.33 6.63 6.60
C ALA A 146 1.38 7.07 7.71
N TYR A 147 1.19 6.21 8.72
CA TYR A 147 0.27 6.48 9.83
C TYR A 147 0.94 7.17 11.01
N SER A 148 2.22 6.88 11.28
CA SER A 148 2.93 7.46 12.42
C SER A 148 3.13 8.98 12.30
N GLN A 149 3.23 9.51 11.08
CA GLN A 149 3.37 10.95 10.81
C GLN A 149 2.09 11.61 10.29
N ASN A 150 0.94 10.92 10.36
CA ASN A 150 -0.32 11.36 9.72
C ASN A 150 -0.17 11.73 8.23
N ALA A 151 0.88 11.27 7.56
CA ALA A 151 1.25 11.76 6.25
C ALA A 151 0.31 11.27 5.15
N TRP A 152 -0.46 10.20 5.41
CA TRP A 152 -1.57 9.80 4.55
C TRP A 152 -2.78 10.78 4.63
N VAL A 153 -3.04 11.41 5.79
CA VAL A 153 -4.10 12.43 5.97
C VAL A 153 -3.68 13.74 5.31
N ALA A 154 -2.41 14.09 5.45
CA ALA A 154 -1.85 15.30 4.87
C ALA A 154 -1.81 15.27 3.34
N GLY A 155 -2.20 14.15 2.71
CA GLY A 155 -2.18 13.99 1.25
C GLY A 155 -0.80 14.26 0.69
N ALA A 156 0.24 13.65 1.30
CA ALA A 156 1.66 13.93 1.06
C ALA A 156 2.03 14.00 -0.44
N ASN A 157 1.86 15.20 -0.98
CA ASN A 157 2.67 15.80 -2.02
C ASN A 157 3.70 16.65 -1.28
N SER A 158 4.76 16.03 -0.79
CA SER A 158 6.00 16.72 -0.42
C SER A 158 7.08 16.26 -1.36
#